data_AF-A0AB34P6X2-F1
#
_entry.id   AF-A0AB34P6X2-F1
#
_cell.length_a   1.000
_cell.length_b   1.000
_cell.length_c   1.000
_cell.angle_alpha   90.00
_cell.angle_beta   90.00
_cell.angle_gamma   90.00
#
_symmetry.space_group_name_H-M   'P 1'
#
loop_
_entity.id
_entity.type
_entity.pdbx_description
1 polymer ?
#
loop_
_entity_poly.entity_id
_entity_poly.type
_entity_poly.pdbx_seq_one_letter_code
_entity_poly.pdbx_strand_id
1 'polypeptide(L)'
;MISTGEFTVGSASSCAPLSLILPRHNSEEALLVGTSKTGKNAVLILSGSHQFSWFEAEAADRWVGLVFSGVHIEIDETSVFSSEYLRAQPGNLVREGTSLFARAKAHAFGDFDVIVLESELSPMGDLSARFTKWQVVLGSGSEKRVLFRVGQASDAP
;
A
#
# COMPACT_ATOMS: atom_id res chain seq x y z
N MET A 1 -5.54 21.43 -0.54
CA MET A 1 -4.56 22.08 -1.44
C MET A 1 -3.18 21.57 -1.05
N ILE A 2 -2.33 21.21 -2.02
CA ILE A 2 -1.00 20.61 -1.79
C ILE A 2 0.06 21.66 -2.11
N SER A 3 1.11 21.76 -1.30
CA SER A 3 2.26 22.63 -1.56
C SER A 3 3.21 22.00 -2.58
N THR A 4 3.84 22.82 -3.43
CA THR A 4 4.73 22.37 -4.50
C THR A 4 5.99 21.64 -4.01
N GLY A 5 6.31 21.74 -2.71
CA GLY A 5 7.39 20.98 -2.08
C GLY A 5 6.98 19.62 -1.48
N GLU A 6 5.69 19.32 -1.42
CA GLU A 6 5.17 18.07 -0.81
C GLU A 6 5.16 16.88 -1.78
N PHE A 7 5.41 17.12 -3.07
CA PHE A 7 5.37 16.08 -4.09
C PHE A 7 6.46 16.29 -5.14
N THR A 8 6.73 15.22 -5.89
CA THR A 8 7.48 15.28 -7.14
C THR A 8 6.67 14.63 -8.26
N VAL A 9 7.18 14.67 -9.49
CA VAL A 9 6.67 13.85 -10.59
C VAL A 9 7.74 12.84 -10.93
N GLY A 10 7.38 11.55 -10.96
CA GLY A 10 8.35 10.48 -11.12
C GLY A 10 7.71 9.16 -11.51
N SER A 11 8.56 8.19 -11.87
CA SER A 11 8.18 6.82 -12.17
C SER A 11 8.30 5.93 -10.93
N ALA A 12 7.57 4.82 -10.92
CA ALA A 12 7.67 3.82 -9.88
C ALA A 12 9.08 3.21 -9.77
N SER A 13 9.83 3.14 -10.88
CA SER A 13 11.22 2.66 -10.91
C SER A 13 12.21 3.50 -10.11
N SER A 14 11.94 4.81 -9.94
CA SER A 14 12.80 5.72 -9.18
C SER A 14 12.34 5.97 -7.75
N CYS A 15 11.22 5.38 -7.34
CA CYS A 15 10.63 5.62 -6.03
C CYS A 15 11.20 4.69 -4.96
N ALA A 16 11.44 5.23 -3.77
CA ALA A 16 11.75 4.45 -2.59
C ALA A 16 10.47 3.81 -2.00
N PRO A 17 10.58 2.74 -1.20
CA PRO A 17 9.48 2.25 -0.38
C PRO A 17 8.81 3.36 0.43
N LEU A 18 7.51 3.20 0.71
CA LEU A 18 6.64 4.24 1.27
C LEU A 18 6.57 5.51 0.39
N SER A 19 6.48 5.30 -0.92
CA SER A 19 6.06 6.33 -1.86
C SER A 19 4.69 5.99 -2.43
N LEU A 20 3.77 6.96 -2.41
CA LEU A 20 2.47 6.89 -3.08
C LEU A 20 2.54 7.64 -4.40
N ILE A 21 2.11 7.01 -5.48
CA ILE A 21 2.03 7.61 -6.80
C ILE A 21 0.55 7.75 -7.15
N LEU A 22 0.07 8.99 -7.22
CA LEU A 22 -1.30 9.29 -7.62
C LEU A 22 -1.39 9.47 -9.15
N PRO A 23 -2.51 9.04 -9.76
CA PRO A 23 -2.70 9.11 -11.20
C PRO A 23 -2.84 10.56 -11.66
N ARG A 24 -2.38 10.85 -12.88
CA ARG A 24 -2.48 12.16 -13.53
C ARG A 24 -3.78 12.32 -14.30
N HIS A 25 -4.44 11.21 -14.63
CA HIS A 25 -5.72 11.15 -15.31
C HIS A 25 -6.48 9.86 -14.98
N ASN A 26 -7.77 9.82 -15.30
CA ASN A 26 -8.69 8.77 -14.83
C ASN A 26 -8.40 7.35 -15.34
N SER A 27 -7.57 7.17 -16.38
CA SER A 27 -7.16 5.84 -16.85
C SER A 27 -5.83 5.34 -16.27
N GLU A 28 -5.20 6.11 -15.37
CA GLU A 28 -4.02 5.67 -14.61
C GLU A 28 -4.45 5.14 -13.24
N GLU A 29 -3.64 4.26 -12.67
CA GLU A 29 -3.88 3.67 -11.36
C GLU A 29 -3.06 4.38 -10.27
N ALA A 30 -3.63 4.47 -9.06
CA ALA A 30 -2.88 4.81 -7.86
C ALA A 30 -1.99 3.64 -7.45
N LEU A 31 -0.74 3.94 -7.08
CA LEU A 31 0.28 2.94 -6.77
C LEU A 31 0.94 3.22 -5.42
N LEU A 32 1.29 2.16 -4.70
CA LEU A 32 2.08 2.24 -3.48
C LEU A 32 3.35 1.42 -3.63
N VAL A 33 4.50 2.03 -3.35
CA VAL A 33 5.80 1.36 -3.39
C VAL A 33 6.10 0.78 -2.01
N GLY A 34 6.38 -0.51 -1.95
CA GLY A 34 6.91 -1.22 -0.80
C GLY A 34 8.07 -2.11 -1.23
N THR A 35 8.24 -3.21 -0.51
CA THR A 35 9.32 -4.17 -0.77
C THR A 35 8.77 -5.58 -0.95
N SER A 36 9.30 -6.35 -1.89
CA SER A 36 9.00 -7.78 -2.03
C SER A 36 9.64 -8.59 -0.89
N LYS A 37 9.25 -9.86 -0.74
CA LYS A 37 9.91 -10.80 0.18
C LYS A 37 11.41 -11.01 -0.11
N THR A 38 11.85 -10.72 -1.34
CA THR A 38 13.27 -10.82 -1.75
C THR A 38 14.06 -9.54 -1.48
N GLY A 39 13.43 -8.51 -0.91
CA GLY A 39 14.09 -7.25 -0.57
C GLY A 39 14.16 -6.23 -1.71
N LYS A 40 13.53 -6.50 -2.87
CA LYS A 40 13.46 -5.56 -4.00
C LYS A 40 12.29 -4.60 -3.86
N ASN A 41 12.41 -3.40 -4.43
CA ASN A 41 11.27 -2.48 -4.52
C ASN A 41 10.14 -3.13 -5.33
N ALA A 42 8.93 -3.04 -4.82
CA ALA A 42 7.75 -3.61 -5.43
C ALA A 42 6.61 -2.60 -5.42
N VAL A 43 5.82 -2.63 -6.49
CA VAL A 43 4.67 -1.74 -6.69
C VAL A 43 3.41 -2.52 -6.41
N LEU A 44 2.57 -2.00 -5.51
CA LEU A 44 1.21 -2.46 -5.29
C LEU A 44 0.23 -1.51 -5.98
N ILE A 45 -0.64 -2.04 -6.83
CA ILE A 45 -1.69 -1.27 -7.48
C ILE A 45 -2.85 -1.09 -6.49
N LEU A 46 -3.27 0.14 -6.22
CA LEU A 46 -4.30 0.46 -5.23
C LEU A 46 -5.69 0.72 -5.82
N SER A 47 -5.81 0.97 -7.12
CA SER A 47 -7.08 1.30 -7.77
C SER A 47 -7.33 0.50 -9.05
N GLY A 48 -8.53 0.72 -9.61
CA GLY A 48 -8.97 0.27 -10.93
C GLY A 48 -8.93 -1.23 -11.15
N SER A 49 -8.78 -1.66 -12.41
CA SER A 49 -9.06 -3.05 -12.79
C SER A 49 -8.02 -4.04 -12.27
N HIS A 50 -6.80 -3.55 -12.04
CA HIS A 50 -5.68 -4.33 -11.53
C HIS A 50 -5.47 -4.14 -10.03
N GLN A 51 -6.46 -3.61 -9.31
CA GLN A 51 -6.36 -3.35 -7.88
C GLN A 51 -5.87 -4.58 -7.11
N PHE A 52 -4.88 -4.34 -6.25
CA PHE A 52 -4.13 -5.30 -5.43
C PHE A 52 -3.28 -6.32 -6.19
N SER A 53 -3.09 -6.16 -7.50
CA SER A 53 -1.97 -6.81 -8.20
C SER A 53 -0.67 -6.07 -7.87
N TRP A 54 0.46 -6.76 -8.06
CA TRP A 54 1.78 -6.21 -7.80
C TRP A 54 2.78 -6.62 -8.87
N PHE A 55 3.92 -5.93 -8.91
CA PHE A 55 5.08 -6.26 -9.74
C PHE A 55 6.36 -5.65 -9.13
N GLU A 56 7.54 -6.17 -9.49
CA GLU A 56 8.82 -5.56 -9.10
C GLU A 56 8.98 -4.19 -9.80
N ALA A 57 9.44 -3.17 -9.07
CA ALA A 57 9.57 -1.81 -9.59
C ALA A 57 10.69 -1.67 -10.65
N GLU A 58 11.54 -2.69 -10.80
CA GLU A 58 12.59 -2.74 -11.82
C GLU A 58 11.97 -2.59 -13.23
N ALA A 59 12.43 -1.61 -14.00
CA ALA A 59 11.89 -1.22 -15.32
C ALA A 59 10.43 -0.69 -15.34
N ALA A 60 9.88 -0.27 -14.20
CA ALA A 60 8.56 0.36 -14.11
C ALA A 60 8.52 1.83 -14.59
N ASP A 61 9.30 2.20 -15.59
CA ASP A 61 9.50 3.60 -16.03
C ASP A 61 8.23 4.23 -16.62
N ARG A 62 7.29 3.41 -17.08
CA ARG A 62 6.01 3.87 -17.65
C ARG A 62 4.91 4.11 -16.62
N TRP A 63 5.13 3.69 -15.37
CA TRP A 63 4.21 3.90 -14.26
C TRP A 63 4.54 5.22 -13.58
N VAL A 64 4.02 6.31 -14.14
CA VAL A 64 4.37 7.69 -13.76
C VAL A 64 3.18 8.39 -13.13
N GLY A 65 3.43 9.23 -12.13
CA GLY A 65 2.39 10.06 -11.55
C GLY A 65 2.90 11.13 -10.60
N LEU A 66 1.97 11.63 -9.78
CA LEU A 66 2.27 12.57 -8.71
C LEU A 66 2.78 11.79 -7.49
N VAL A 67 4.06 11.94 -7.16
CA VAL A 67 4.74 11.13 -6.15
C VAL A 67 4.78 11.86 -4.81
N PHE A 68 4.26 11.20 -3.78
CA PHE A 68 4.41 11.57 -2.38
C PHE A 68 5.32 10.55 -1.71
N SER A 69 6.52 10.96 -1.32
CA SER A 69 7.47 10.10 -0.61
C SER A 69 7.31 10.24 0.91
N GLY A 70 7.71 9.20 1.65
CA GLY A 70 7.64 9.21 3.12
C GLY A 70 6.21 9.22 3.64
N VAL A 71 5.29 8.55 2.94
CA VAL A 71 3.93 8.37 3.44
C VAL A 71 3.89 7.39 4.60
N HIS A 72 2.87 7.48 5.43
CA HIS A 72 2.62 6.56 6.54
C HIS A 72 1.37 5.74 6.28
N ILE A 73 1.35 4.52 6.85
CA ILE A 73 0.20 3.63 6.79
C ILE A 73 -0.55 3.74 8.12
N GLU A 74 -1.80 4.19 8.07
CA GLU A 74 -2.69 4.15 9.23
C GLU A 74 -3.74 3.06 9.05
N ILE A 75 -4.04 2.38 10.15
CA ILE A 75 -4.92 1.23 10.19
C ILE A 75 -6.18 1.61 10.97
N ASP A 76 -7.35 1.18 10.51
CA ASP A 76 -8.60 1.29 11.26
C ASP A 76 -8.76 0.04 12.14
N GLU A 77 -8.68 0.23 13.45
CA GLU A 77 -8.73 -0.82 14.47
C GLU A 77 -10.09 -1.53 14.53
N THR A 78 -11.16 -0.87 14.08
CA THR A 78 -12.50 -1.48 14.02
C THR A 78 -12.63 -2.50 12.89
N SER A 79 -11.67 -2.52 11.97
CA SER A 79 -11.62 -3.43 10.82
C SER A 79 -10.82 -4.71 11.06
N VAL A 80 -10.37 -4.92 12.31
CA VAL A 80 -9.52 -6.04 12.72
C VAL A 80 -10.25 -7.38 12.63
N PHE A 81 -9.55 -8.43 12.17
CA PHE A 81 -10.05 -9.80 12.21
C PHE A 81 -8.90 -10.81 12.42
N SER A 82 -9.27 -11.99 12.94
CA SER A 82 -8.31 -13.06 13.25
C SER A 82 -7.71 -13.70 11.99
N SER A 83 -6.45 -14.12 12.08
CA SER A 83 -5.73 -14.82 11.02
C SER A 83 -6.27 -16.23 10.73
N GLU A 84 -6.94 -16.84 11.70
CA GLU A 84 -7.60 -18.15 11.59
C GLU A 84 -8.88 -18.11 10.73
N TYR A 85 -9.41 -16.91 10.45
CA TYR A 85 -10.57 -16.75 9.58
C TYR A 85 -10.14 -16.74 8.10
N LEU A 86 -10.73 -17.65 7.32
CA LEU A 86 -10.54 -17.93 5.88
C LEU A 86 -10.81 -16.76 4.90
N ARG A 87 -10.84 -15.50 5.36
CA ARG A 87 -11.28 -14.32 4.60
C ARG A 87 -10.21 -13.28 4.33
N ALA A 88 -8.93 -13.62 4.46
CA ALA A 88 -7.91 -12.67 4.08
C ALA A 88 -7.91 -12.50 2.54
N GLN A 89 -8.30 -11.33 2.06
CA GLN A 89 -8.40 -10.98 0.64
C GLN A 89 -7.19 -10.10 0.24
N PRO A 90 -6.90 -9.96 -1.06
CA PRO A 90 -5.97 -8.95 -1.54
C PRO A 90 -6.43 -7.56 -1.07
N GLY A 91 -5.48 -6.70 -0.72
CA GLY A 91 -5.74 -5.37 -0.18
C GLY A 91 -5.85 -5.31 1.35
N ASN A 92 -6.00 -6.45 2.03
CA ASN A 92 -5.94 -6.49 3.49
C ASN A 92 -4.51 -6.27 3.98
N LEU A 93 -4.35 -5.57 5.10
CA LEU A 93 -3.08 -5.49 5.80
C LEU A 93 -2.94 -6.65 6.79
N VAL A 94 -1.70 -7.10 6.99
CA VAL A 94 -1.31 -8.10 7.96
C VAL A 94 -0.16 -7.54 8.79
N ARG A 95 -0.37 -7.45 10.09
CA ARG A 95 0.66 -7.08 11.06
C ARG A 95 1.10 -8.38 11.75
N GLU A 96 2.35 -8.77 11.57
CA GLU A 96 2.92 -10.03 12.06
C GLU A 96 4.42 -9.87 12.33
N GLY A 97 4.93 -10.50 13.39
CA GLY A 97 6.34 -10.38 13.78
C GLY A 97 6.75 -8.91 13.98
N THR A 98 7.71 -8.45 13.17
CA THR A 98 8.23 -7.06 13.15
C THR A 98 7.83 -6.28 11.89
N SER A 99 6.85 -6.76 11.12
CA SER A 99 6.53 -6.19 9.81
C SER A 99 5.03 -5.97 9.63
N LEU A 100 4.72 -5.03 8.74
CA LEU A 100 3.40 -4.75 8.20
C LEU A 100 3.40 -5.08 6.70
N PHE A 101 2.47 -5.91 6.28
CA PHE A 101 2.36 -6.39 4.91
C PHE A 101 1.01 -6.00 4.31
N ALA A 102 0.98 -5.69 3.03
CA ALA A 102 -0.23 -5.73 2.23
C ALA A 102 -0.33 -7.06 1.49
N ARG A 103 -1.48 -7.73 1.56
CA ARG A 103 -1.74 -8.89 0.71
C ARG A 103 -1.96 -8.44 -0.72
N ALA A 104 -1.27 -9.06 -1.65
CA ALA A 104 -1.42 -8.86 -3.07
C ALA A 104 -1.98 -10.13 -3.72
N LYS A 105 -2.59 -9.97 -4.90
CA LYS A 105 -2.96 -11.10 -5.77
C LYS A 105 -1.68 -11.83 -6.15
N ALA A 106 -1.62 -13.14 -5.90
CA ALA A 106 -0.47 -13.92 -6.35
C ALA A 106 -0.45 -14.05 -7.87
N HIS A 107 0.74 -14.27 -8.41
CA HIS A 107 0.90 -14.72 -9.79
C HIS A 107 0.49 -16.19 -10.00
N ALA A 108 0.46 -16.99 -8.91
CA ALA A 108 0.04 -18.39 -8.93
C ALA A 108 -1.40 -18.60 -8.42
N PHE A 109 -2.09 -19.59 -8.98
CA PHE A 109 -3.50 -19.87 -8.64
C PHE A 109 -3.66 -20.35 -7.19
N GLY A 110 -4.52 -19.68 -6.42
CA GLY A 110 -4.92 -20.10 -5.08
C GLY A 110 -4.06 -19.60 -3.92
N ASP A 111 -3.01 -18.82 -4.19
CA ASP A 111 -2.17 -18.22 -3.15
C ASP A 111 -2.23 -16.68 -3.16
N PHE A 112 -1.53 -16.04 -2.23
CA PHE A 112 -1.37 -14.59 -2.15
C PHE A 112 0.10 -14.24 -1.96
N ASP A 113 0.54 -13.25 -2.71
CA ASP A 113 1.81 -12.61 -2.44
C ASP A 113 1.63 -11.53 -1.36
N VAL A 114 2.75 -11.04 -0.85
CA VAL A 114 2.75 -9.94 0.11
C VAL A 114 3.78 -8.89 -0.25
N ILE A 115 3.41 -7.64 -0.06
CA ILE A 115 4.28 -6.49 -0.17
C ILE A 115 4.55 -5.99 1.25
N VAL A 116 5.81 -5.95 1.65
CA VAL A 116 6.24 -5.35 2.90
C VAL A 116 6.10 -3.84 2.76
N LEU A 117 5.26 -3.23 3.60
CA LEU A 117 5.10 -1.78 3.63
C LEU A 117 6.01 -1.17 4.69
N GLU A 118 6.09 -1.81 5.85
CA GLU A 118 6.96 -1.39 6.96
C GLU A 118 7.63 -2.60 7.59
N SER A 119 8.88 -2.42 7.99
CA SER A 119 9.69 -3.41 8.71
C SER A 119 10.22 -2.80 10.01
N GLU A 120 10.86 -3.63 10.85
CA GLU A 120 11.47 -3.20 12.11
C GLU A 120 10.49 -2.60 13.13
N LEU A 121 9.21 -2.93 13.01
CA LEU A 121 8.19 -2.59 13.99
C LEU A 121 8.38 -3.41 15.27
N SER A 122 7.92 -2.90 16.41
CA SER A 122 8.01 -3.59 17.71
C SER A 122 7.46 -5.02 17.64
N PRO A 123 8.18 -6.03 18.13
CA PRO A 123 7.76 -7.42 17.97
C PRO A 123 6.43 -7.70 18.69
N MET A 124 5.56 -8.49 18.06
CA MET A 124 4.25 -8.89 18.63
C MET A 124 4.22 -10.35 19.14
N GLY A 125 5.38 -11.00 19.23
CA GLY A 125 5.45 -12.45 19.50
C GLY A 125 4.83 -13.26 18.37
N ASP A 126 4.14 -14.35 18.72
CA ASP A 126 3.54 -15.29 17.75
C ASP A 126 2.15 -14.85 17.26
N LEU A 127 1.69 -13.66 17.64
CA LEU A 127 0.37 -13.14 17.27
C LEU A 127 0.44 -12.39 15.94
N SER A 128 -0.64 -12.51 15.16
CA SER A 128 -0.88 -11.71 13.97
C SER A 128 -2.26 -11.08 14.00
N ALA A 129 -2.36 -9.87 13.43
CA ALA A 129 -3.61 -9.15 13.25
C ALA A 129 -3.78 -8.78 11.79
N ARG A 130 -5.02 -8.83 11.29
CA ARG A 130 -5.35 -8.44 9.93
C ARG A 130 -6.38 -7.34 9.91
N PHE A 131 -6.31 -6.47 8.91
CA PHE A 131 -7.15 -5.29 8.81
C PHE A 131 -7.68 -5.14 7.40
N THR A 132 -8.99 -4.89 7.29
CA THR A 132 -9.65 -4.70 5.99
C THR A 132 -9.70 -3.23 5.57
N LYS A 133 -9.50 -2.30 6.51
CA LYS A 133 -9.53 -0.85 6.26
C LYS A 133 -8.23 -0.21 6.72
N TRP A 134 -7.67 0.61 5.86
CA TRP A 134 -6.45 1.35 6.10
C TRP A 134 -6.34 2.53 5.13
N GLN A 135 -5.41 3.42 5.40
CA GLN A 135 -5.21 4.62 4.62
C GLN A 135 -3.74 4.99 4.51
N VAL A 136 -3.40 5.66 3.41
CA VAL A 136 -2.10 6.24 3.17
C VAL A 136 -2.18 7.71 3.53
N VAL A 137 -1.31 8.17 4.43
CA VAL A 137 -1.31 9.54 4.93
C VAL A 137 0.04 10.21 4.73
N LEU A 138 0.03 11.53 4.65
CA LEU A 138 1.22 12.37 4.67
C LEU A 138 1.20 13.25 5.91
N GLY A 139 2.35 13.40 6.56
CA GLY A 139 2.50 14.20 7.78
C GLY A 139 1.88 13.53 9.01
N SER A 140 1.80 14.30 10.09
CA SER A 140 1.30 13.84 11.39
C SER A 140 0.58 14.97 12.15
N GLY A 141 -0.19 14.62 13.18
CA GLY A 141 -0.91 15.59 14.00
C GLY A 141 -1.91 16.43 13.20
N SER A 142 -1.89 17.75 13.41
CA SER A 142 -2.79 18.70 12.73
C SER A 142 -2.48 18.91 11.25
N GLU A 143 -1.26 18.62 10.81
CA GLU A 143 -0.83 18.72 9.41
C GLU A 143 -1.14 17.44 8.62
N LYS A 144 -1.68 16.41 9.28
CA LYS A 144 -1.96 15.11 8.64
C LYS A 144 -2.96 15.26 7.50
N ARG A 145 -2.63 14.68 6.36
CA ARG A 145 -3.50 14.57 5.19
C ARG A 145 -3.67 13.12 4.77
N VAL A 146 -4.91 12.69 4.60
CA VAL A 146 -5.21 11.39 3.99
C VAL A 146 -5.11 11.53 2.47
N LEU A 147 -4.24 10.73 1.85
CA LEU A 147 -4.02 10.73 0.41
C LEU A 147 -4.78 9.61 -0.30
N PHE A 148 -4.94 8.45 0.35
CA PHE A 148 -5.63 7.30 -0.22
C PHE A 148 -6.30 6.45 0.86
N ARG A 149 -7.41 5.78 0.55
CA ARG A 149 -8.12 4.86 1.46
C ARG A 149 -8.42 3.53 0.80
N VAL A 150 -8.30 2.45 1.57
CA VAL A 150 -8.66 1.08 1.18
C VAL A 150 -9.73 0.57 2.13
N GLY A 151 -10.70 -0.19 1.61
CA GLY A 151 -11.75 -0.83 2.40
C GLY A 151 -12.92 0.06 2.80
N GLN A 152 -12.97 1.31 2.31
CA GLN A 152 -14.22 2.06 2.30
C GLN A 152 -15.07 1.58 1.11
N ALA A 153 -16.36 1.36 1.33
CA ALA A 153 -17.29 1.27 0.21
C ALA A 153 -17.08 2.55 -0.61
N SER A 154 -16.82 2.43 -1.91
CA SER A 154 -16.72 3.62 -2.73
C SER A 154 -18.02 4.38 -2.57
N ASP A 155 -17.96 5.66 -2.21
CA ASP A 155 -18.95 6.60 -2.74
C ASP A 155 -18.77 6.53 -4.25
N ALA A 156 -19.54 5.62 -4.88
CA ALA A 156 -19.69 5.62 -6.31
C ALA A 156 -20.40 6.95 -6.67
N PRO A 157 -19.97 7.64 -7.75
CA PRO A 157 -20.81 8.68 -8.32
C PRO A 157 -22.17 8.11 -8.77
#